data_AF-A0A951F8F6-F1
#
_entry.id   AF-A0A951F8F6-F1
#
_cell.length_a   1.000
_cell.length_b   1.000
_cell.length_c   1.000
_cell.angle_alpha   90.00
_cell.angle_beta   90.00
_cell.angle_gamma   90.00
#
_symmetry.space_group_name_H-M   'P 1'
#
loop_
_entity.id
_entity.type
_entity.pdbx_description
1 polymer ?
#
loop_
_entity_poly.entity_id
_entity_poly.type
_entity_poly.pdbx_seq_one_letter_code
_entity_poly.pdbx_strand_id
1 'polypeptide(L)'
;MYVGDAARERRRFRRGGVLASGVLAVVVAALAYGSGEDMPAPRYHTGPPSQAFRNILPATLFSDLEVSSVYAVAAKIPDLLYQLPCYCYCDRTMSHQSLLDCFRGKHAAECDICRQEAVFAYCEHRKGLSPARIRKAIAEGGWERVDLRRLSSPLSSSRRRPDACTY
;
A
#
# COMPACT_ATOMS: atom_id res chain seq x y z
N MET A 1 -90.02 -0.48 -9.26
CA MET A 1 -90.10 -0.25 -7.81
C MET A 1 -89.83 -1.56 -7.10
N TYR A 2 -88.63 -1.73 -6.56
CA TYR A 2 -88.31 -2.75 -5.55
C TYR A 2 -87.29 -2.08 -4.63
N VAL A 3 -87.71 -1.83 -3.40
CA VAL A 3 -86.87 -1.33 -2.30
C VAL A 3 -86.59 -2.54 -1.43
N GLY A 4 -85.31 -2.78 -1.13
CA GLY A 4 -84.85 -3.87 -0.29
C GLY A 4 -83.48 -3.54 0.31
N ASP A 5 -83.54 -2.94 1.49
CA ASP A 5 -82.64 -2.96 2.64
C ASP A 5 -81.11 -3.01 2.47
N ALA A 6 -80.51 -1.87 2.85
CA ALA A 6 -79.51 -1.72 3.91
C ALA A 6 -78.64 -2.92 4.31
N ALA A 7 -77.35 -2.84 4.00
CA ALA A 7 -76.30 -3.29 4.91
C ALA A 7 -75.03 -2.43 4.74
N ARG A 8 -74.88 -1.53 5.70
CA ARG A 8 -73.72 -0.70 5.97
C ARG A 8 -72.65 -1.56 6.65
N GLU A 9 -71.52 -1.81 6.01
CA GLU A 9 -70.32 -2.26 6.71
C GLU A 9 -69.23 -1.20 6.68
N ARG A 10 -69.18 -0.45 7.79
CA ARG A 10 -68.04 0.38 8.17
C ARG A 10 -67.11 -0.47 9.05
N ARG A 11 -65.81 -0.15 8.92
CA ARG A 11 -64.70 -0.46 9.85
C ARG A 11 -64.20 -1.92 9.71
N ARG A 12 -62.90 -2.19 9.66
CA ARG A 12 -61.85 -1.61 10.52
C ARG A 12 -60.50 -1.90 9.86
N PHE A 13 -59.79 -0.84 9.45
CA PHE A 13 -58.36 -0.91 9.16
C PHE A 13 -57.65 -1.30 10.46
N ARG A 14 -57.36 -2.60 10.61
CA ARG A 14 -56.71 -3.15 11.79
C ARG A 14 -55.21 -2.87 11.66
N ARG A 15 -54.79 -1.75 12.25
CA ARG A 15 -53.40 -1.50 12.64
C ARG A 15 -52.91 -2.71 13.45
N GLY A 16 -51.94 -3.44 12.94
CA GLY A 16 -51.32 -4.56 13.65
C GLY A 16 -50.03 -5.02 12.99
N GLY A 17 -48.90 -4.79 13.66
CA GLY A 17 -47.67 -5.56 13.43
C GLY A 17 -46.51 -4.84 12.74
N VAL A 18 -46.07 -3.69 13.25
CA VAL A 18 -44.69 -3.20 12.96
C VAL A 18 -43.76 -3.80 14.02
N LEU A 19 -43.34 -5.06 13.90
CA LEU A 19 -42.29 -5.65 14.75
C LEU A 19 -41.48 -6.78 14.07
N ALA A 20 -41.24 -6.70 12.75
CA ALA A 20 -40.28 -7.58 12.06
C ALA A 20 -39.12 -6.83 11.37
N SER A 21 -39.18 -5.50 11.30
CA SER A 21 -38.19 -4.68 10.57
C SER A 21 -36.93 -4.31 11.37
N GLY A 22 -36.94 -4.42 12.70
CA GLY A 22 -35.81 -3.97 13.54
C GLY A 22 -34.56 -4.83 13.37
N VAL A 23 -34.70 -6.16 13.39
CA VAL A 23 -33.56 -7.09 13.31
C VAL A 23 -32.94 -7.09 11.92
N LEU A 24 -33.75 -7.07 10.86
CA LEU A 24 -33.26 -7.01 9.48
C LEU A 24 -32.51 -5.69 9.20
N ALA A 25 -33.01 -4.56 9.70
CA ALA A 25 -32.33 -3.27 9.56
C ALA A 25 -30.98 -3.24 10.30
N VAL A 26 -30.87 -3.85 11.49
CA VAL A 26 -29.62 -3.94 12.25
C VAL A 26 -28.59 -4.86 11.57
N VAL A 27 -29.02 -5.97 10.96
CA VAL A 27 -28.12 -6.86 10.20
C VAL A 27 -27.61 -6.18 8.92
N VAL A 28 -28.47 -5.48 8.16
CA VAL A 28 -28.05 -4.72 6.98
C VAL A 28 -27.09 -3.59 7.35
N ALA A 29 -27.34 -2.91 8.47
CA ALA A 29 -26.44 -1.87 8.97
C ALA A 29 -25.07 -2.44 9.37
N ALA A 30 -25.02 -3.57 10.09
CA ALA A 30 -23.77 -4.22 10.48
C ALA A 30 -22.92 -4.68 9.28
N LEU A 31 -23.55 -5.09 8.17
CA LEU A 31 -22.85 -5.41 6.91
C LEU A 31 -22.33 -4.15 6.19
N ALA A 32 -22.98 -3.00 6.37
CA ALA A 32 -22.57 -1.73 5.78
C ALA A 32 -21.47 -1.00 6.58
N TYR A 33 -21.38 -1.22 7.90
CA TYR A 33 -20.37 -0.59 8.76
C TYR A 33 -19.00 -1.29 8.73
N GLY A 34 -18.85 -2.38 7.97
CA GLY A 34 -17.59 -3.11 7.80
C GLY A 34 -16.69 -2.56 6.70
N SER A 35 -16.60 -1.23 6.52
CA SER A 35 -15.59 -0.61 5.68
C SER A 35 -14.44 -0.16 6.57
N GLY A 36 -13.35 -0.94 6.58
CA GLY A 36 -12.11 -0.53 7.24
C GLY A 36 -11.75 0.89 6.80
N GLU A 37 -11.43 1.75 7.76
CA GLU A 37 -11.03 3.12 7.47
C GLU A 37 -9.83 3.08 6.52
N ASP A 38 -9.98 3.65 5.31
CA ASP A 38 -8.89 3.82 4.36
C ASP A 38 -7.78 4.63 5.05
N MET A 39 -6.74 3.96 5.54
CA MET A 39 -5.61 4.64 6.16
C MET A 39 -4.99 5.57 5.10
N PRO A 40 -4.79 6.87 5.41
CA PRO A 40 -4.22 7.80 4.47
C PRO A 40 -2.83 7.32 4.05
N ALA A 41 -2.52 7.49 2.77
CA ALA A 41 -1.23 7.13 2.21
C ALA A 41 -0.09 7.80 3.01
N PRO A 42 1.05 7.10 3.23
CA PRO A 42 2.23 7.69 3.85
C PRO A 42 2.74 8.91 3.07
N ARG A 43 3.53 9.77 3.73
CA ARG A 43 4.13 10.95 3.08
C ARG A 43 5.00 10.61 1.87
N TYR A 44 4.91 11.45 0.84
CA TYR A 44 5.78 11.42 -0.36
C TYR A 44 5.75 12.78 -1.07
N HIS A 45 6.68 13.00 -2.01
CA HIS A 45 6.71 14.19 -2.86
C HIS A 45 6.08 13.91 -4.25
N THR A 46 5.18 14.78 -4.72
CA THR A 46 4.44 14.54 -5.97
C THR A 46 5.28 14.72 -7.24
N GLY A 47 6.34 15.53 -7.16
CA GLY A 47 7.26 15.83 -8.25
C GLY A 47 8.73 15.56 -7.89
N PRO A 48 9.63 15.60 -8.88
CA PRO A 48 11.05 15.39 -8.68
C PRO A 48 11.65 16.44 -7.75
N PRO A 49 12.81 16.15 -7.12
CA PRO A 49 13.47 17.14 -6.29
C PRO A 49 13.99 18.30 -7.13
N SER A 50 14.11 19.49 -6.52
CA SER A 50 14.68 20.68 -7.18
C SER A 50 16.16 20.50 -7.54
N GLN A 51 16.85 19.58 -6.86
CA GLN A 51 18.23 19.19 -7.10
C GLN A 51 18.35 17.67 -6.96
N ALA A 52 19.15 17.03 -7.82
CA ALA A 52 19.40 15.59 -7.75
C ALA A 52 20.03 15.20 -6.40
N PHE A 53 19.50 14.16 -5.76
CA PHE A 53 20.02 13.67 -4.49
C PHE A 53 21.14 12.64 -4.68
N ARG A 54 22.18 12.74 -3.85
CA ARG A 54 23.23 11.71 -3.74
C ARG A 54 23.34 11.08 -2.34
N ASN A 55 22.39 11.37 -1.46
CA ASN A 55 22.55 11.17 -0.02
C ASN A 55 22.01 9.83 0.48
N ILE A 56 22.12 8.75 -0.30
CA ILE A 56 21.85 7.39 0.21
C ILE A 56 23.11 6.88 0.90
N LEU A 57 22.94 6.21 2.03
CA LEU A 57 24.06 5.67 2.79
C LEU A 57 24.85 4.65 1.92
N PRO A 58 26.19 4.71 1.88
CA PRO A 58 26.96 3.80 1.02
C PRO A 58 26.74 2.33 1.38
N ALA A 59 26.48 1.50 0.37
CA ALA A 59 26.28 0.05 0.52
C ALA A 59 27.45 -0.66 1.22
N THR A 60 28.67 -0.12 1.08
CA THR A 60 29.90 -0.65 1.68
C THR A 60 29.92 -0.57 3.21
N LEU A 61 28.97 0.14 3.84
CA LEU A 61 28.83 0.19 5.29
C LEU A 61 28.10 -1.02 5.88
N PHE A 62 27.56 -1.92 5.04
CA PHE A 62 26.79 -3.07 5.48
C PHE A 62 27.51 -4.38 5.12
N SER A 63 27.77 -5.21 6.13
CA SER A 63 28.35 -6.55 5.94
C SER A 63 27.33 -7.56 5.44
N ASP A 64 26.05 -7.36 5.77
CA ASP A 64 24.96 -8.17 5.24
C ASP A 64 24.80 -7.94 3.73
N LEU A 65 24.83 -9.04 2.97
CA LEU A 65 24.83 -8.99 1.50
C LEU A 65 23.49 -8.54 0.93
N GLU A 66 22.38 -8.90 1.58
CA GLU A 66 21.05 -8.45 1.18
C GLU A 66 20.94 -6.94 1.37
N VAL A 67 21.25 -6.46 2.57
CA VAL A 67 21.17 -5.04 2.93
C VAL A 67 22.08 -4.21 2.02
N SER A 68 23.36 -4.57 1.90
CA SER A 68 24.29 -3.85 1.02
C SER A 68 23.79 -3.82 -0.44
N SER A 69 23.24 -4.92 -0.94
CA SER A 69 22.68 -4.99 -2.30
C SER A 69 21.46 -4.07 -2.47
N VAL A 70 20.57 -4.00 -1.47
CA VAL A 70 19.40 -3.11 -1.52
C VAL A 70 19.83 -1.64 -1.47
N TYR A 71 20.78 -1.26 -0.62
CA TYR A 71 21.30 0.12 -0.62
C TYR A 71 21.97 0.48 -1.96
N ALA A 72 22.66 -0.48 -2.60
CA ALA A 72 23.22 -0.29 -3.94
C ALA A 72 22.13 -0.16 -5.02
N VAL A 73 20.99 -0.82 -4.87
CA VAL A 73 19.81 -0.65 -5.74
C VAL A 73 19.19 0.73 -5.53
N ALA A 74 18.94 1.12 -4.28
CA ALA A 74 18.36 2.40 -3.91
C ALA A 74 19.21 3.57 -4.43
N ALA A 75 20.53 3.48 -4.33
CA ALA A 75 21.49 4.47 -4.83
C ALA A 75 21.39 4.75 -6.34
N LYS A 76 20.77 3.86 -7.12
CA LYS A 76 20.56 4.06 -8.56
C LYS A 76 19.36 4.94 -8.88
N ILE A 77 18.43 5.12 -7.94
CA ILE A 77 17.14 5.79 -8.17
C ILE A 77 16.75 6.78 -7.03
N PRO A 78 17.67 7.58 -6.46
CA PRO A 78 17.37 8.42 -5.29
C PRO A 78 16.23 9.44 -5.55
N ASP A 79 16.20 10.04 -6.74
CA ASP A 79 15.17 11.02 -7.12
C ASP A 79 13.79 10.39 -7.33
N LEU A 80 13.74 9.09 -7.67
CA LEU A 80 12.49 8.33 -7.68
C LEU A 80 12.06 8.02 -6.24
N LEU A 81 12.95 7.52 -5.38
CA LEU A 81 12.62 7.22 -3.98
C LEU A 81 12.13 8.44 -3.22
N TYR A 82 12.59 9.65 -3.58
CA TYR A 82 12.06 10.92 -3.06
C TYR A 82 10.56 11.08 -3.35
N GLN A 83 10.09 10.56 -4.47
CA GLN A 83 8.71 10.67 -4.93
C GLN A 83 7.80 9.53 -4.47
N LEU A 84 8.33 8.58 -3.68
CA LEU A 84 7.60 7.38 -3.27
C LEU A 84 7.29 7.38 -1.77
N PRO A 85 6.11 6.89 -1.37
CA PRO A 85 5.77 6.66 0.03
C PRO A 85 6.51 5.42 0.58
N CYS A 86 6.54 5.27 1.92
CA CYS A 86 6.87 4.00 2.58
C CYS A 86 5.67 3.49 3.38
N TYR A 87 5.09 2.35 3.00
CA TYR A 87 3.97 1.73 3.70
C TYR A 87 4.38 1.00 4.98
N CYS A 88 5.64 1.15 5.40
CA CYS A 88 6.09 0.90 6.75
C CYS A 88 5.54 1.93 7.77
N TYR A 89 4.98 3.05 7.30
CA TYR A 89 4.42 4.15 8.11
C TYR A 89 5.41 4.83 9.09
N CYS A 90 6.72 4.73 8.82
CA CYS A 90 7.74 5.40 9.63
C CYS A 90 7.70 6.94 9.53
N ASP A 91 6.92 7.51 8.61
CA ASP A 91 6.64 8.95 8.54
C ASP A 91 5.94 9.46 9.81
N ARG A 92 5.18 8.58 10.49
CA ARG A 92 4.42 8.90 11.71
C ARG A 92 5.28 8.89 12.97
N THR A 93 6.40 8.16 12.97
CA THR A 93 7.22 7.91 14.17
C THR A 93 8.63 8.49 14.05
N MET A 94 9.15 8.64 12.84
CA MET A 94 10.55 9.06 12.56
C MET A 94 10.63 10.33 11.72
N SER A 95 9.50 10.96 11.40
CA SER A 95 9.43 12.17 10.56
C SER A 95 10.02 12.00 9.16
N HIS A 96 10.13 10.78 8.64
CA HIS A 96 10.48 10.54 7.24
C HIS A 96 9.44 11.17 6.31
N GLN A 97 9.88 11.80 5.22
CA GLN A 97 9.01 12.49 4.25
C GLN A 97 8.81 11.68 2.97
N SER A 98 9.62 10.63 2.76
CA SER A 98 9.53 9.72 1.62
C SER A 98 10.31 8.43 1.89
N LEU A 99 10.20 7.46 0.99
CA LEU A 99 11.01 6.24 1.00
C LEU A 99 12.51 6.54 0.97
N LEU A 100 12.94 7.64 0.32
CA LEU A 100 14.35 8.06 0.29
C LEU A 100 14.94 8.23 1.69
N ASP A 101 14.19 8.81 2.64
CA ASP A 101 14.72 9.10 3.97
C ASP A 101 15.08 7.83 4.74
N CYS A 102 14.39 6.72 4.47
CA CYS A 102 14.70 5.40 5.02
C CYS A 102 16.13 4.95 4.68
N PHE A 103 16.64 5.37 3.51
CA PHE A 103 17.96 5.03 2.97
C PHE A 103 19.04 6.08 3.25
N ARG A 104 18.67 7.25 3.80
CA ARG A 104 19.65 8.26 4.26
C ARG A 104 20.30 7.86 5.59
N GLY A 105 19.55 7.11 6.41
CA GLY A 105 20.02 6.51 7.65
C GLY A 105 20.18 5.00 7.54
N LYS A 106 20.09 4.30 8.68
CA LYS A 106 20.13 2.84 8.76
C LYS A 106 18.75 2.19 8.83
N HIS A 107 17.65 2.95 8.82
CA HIS A 107 16.31 2.38 9.02
C HIS A 107 15.98 1.31 7.99
N ALA A 108 16.28 1.55 6.70
CA ALA A 108 16.07 0.54 5.66
C ALA A 108 16.94 -0.72 5.83
N ALA A 109 17.98 -0.70 6.67
CA ALA A 109 18.72 -1.91 7.00
C ALA A 109 17.93 -2.86 7.91
N GLU A 110 16.92 -2.35 8.63
CA GLU A 110 16.17 -3.07 9.66
C GLU A 110 14.68 -3.23 9.29
N CYS A 111 14.25 -2.77 8.11
CA CYS A 111 12.86 -2.81 7.68
C CYS A 111 12.70 -3.45 6.29
N ASP A 112 12.08 -4.64 6.26
CA ASP A 112 11.85 -5.39 5.03
C ASP A 112 10.96 -4.63 4.04
N ILE A 113 9.93 -3.93 4.53
CA ILE A 113 9.02 -3.14 3.69
C ILE A 113 9.80 -2.06 2.93
N CYS A 114 10.66 -1.29 3.60
CA CYS A 114 11.50 -0.29 2.95
C CYS A 114 12.37 -0.92 1.84
N ARG A 115 12.95 -2.09 2.12
CA ARG A 115 13.83 -2.80 1.18
C ARG A 115 13.04 -3.32 -0.03
N GLN A 116 11.88 -3.93 0.20
CA GLN A 116 11.01 -4.45 -0.85
C GLN A 116 10.47 -3.34 -1.74
N GLU A 117 9.98 -2.24 -1.16
CA GLU A 117 9.48 -1.09 -1.91
C GLU A 117 10.57 -0.46 -2.79
N ALA A 118 11.81 -0.34 -2.30
CA ALA A 118 12.91 0.22 -3.07
C ALA A 118 13.32 -0.69 -4.25
N VAL A 119 13.38 -2.00 -4.03
CA VAL A 119 13.67 -2.98 -5.09
C VAL A 119 12.53 -3.01 -6.11
N PHE A 120 11.28 -3.04 -5.64
CA PHE A 120 10.10 -2.95 -6.49
C PHE A 120 10.13 -1.70 -7.36
N ALA A 121 10.36 -0.53 -6.75
CA ALA A 121 10.43 0.76 -7.43
C ALA A 121 11.52 0.78 -8.50
N TYR A 122 12.72 0.29 -8.19
CA TYR A 122 13.82 0.17 -9.16
C TYR A 122 13.41 -0.67 -10.36
N CYS A 123 12.72 -1.77 -10.11
CA CYS A 123 12.33 -2.70 -11.16
C CYS A 123 11.19 -2.20 -12.04
N GLU A 124 10.18 -1.58 -11.46
CA GLU A 124 9.12 -0.93 -12.23
C GLU A 124 9.65 0.29 -12.99
N HIS A 125 10.60 1.03 -12.42
CA HIS A 125 11.25 2.14 -13.12
C HIS A 125 12.04 1.66 -14.34
N ARG A 126 12.76 0.53 -14.22
CA ARG A 126 13.44 -0.11 -15.37
C ARG A 126 12.48 -0.60 -16.45
N LYS A 127 11.23 -0.92 -16.10
CA LYS A 127 10.15 -1.21 -17.06
C LYS A 127 9.54 0.05 -17.70
N GLY A 128 10.02 1.24 -17.33
CA GLY A 128 9.56 2.52 -17.86
C GLY A 128 8.32 3.08 -17.19
N LEU A 129 7.91 2.57 -16.02
CA LEU A 129 6.78 3.15 -15.30
C LEU A 129 7.15 4.53 -14.74
N SER A 130 6.18 5.44 -14.81
CA SER A 130 6.29 6.78 -14.21
C SER A 130 6.20 6.72 -12.69
N PRO A 131 6.76 7.70 -11.96
CA PRO A 131 6.64 7.76 -10.50
C PRO A 131 5.20 7.65 -9.99
N ALA A 132 4.23 8.27 -10.67
CA ALA A 132 2.82 8.19 -10.31
C ALA A 132 2.25 6.76 -10.42
N ARG A 133 2.63 6.01 -11.46
CA ARG A 133 2.21 4.60 -11.61
C ARG A 133 2.88 3.69 -10.58
N ILE A 134 4.15 3.96 -10.26
CA ILE A 134 4.88 3.23 -9.23
C ILE A 134 4.25 3.47 -7.85
N ARG A 135 3.90 4.72 -7.52
CA ARG A 135 3.15 5.04 -6.28
C ARG A 135 1.85 4.28 -6.17
N LYS A 136 1.06 4.25 -7.25
CA LYS A 136 -0.20 3.49 -7.28
C LYS A 136 0.06 2.01 -7.03
N ALA A 137 1.03 1.42 -7.72
CA ALA A 137 1.34 0.01 -7.56
C ALA A 137 1.89 -0.33 -6.16
N ILE A 138 2.64 0.58 -5.52
CA ILE A 138 3.07 0.43 -4.13
C ILE A 138 1.86 0.46 -3.18
N ALA A 139 0.93 1.40 -3.40
CA ALA A 139 -0.31 1.50 -2.62
C ALA A 139 -1.20 0.24 -2.73
N GLU A 140 -1.13 -0.43 -3.87
CA GLU A 140 -1.83 -1.70 -4.14
C GLU A 140 -1.06 -2.94 -3.64
N GLY A 141 0.04 -2.76 -2.90
CA GLY A 141 0.82 -3.88 -2.33
C GLY A 141 1.75 -4.58 -3.32
N GLY A 142 1.99 -4.00 -4.50
CA GLY A 142 2.81 -4.64 -5.56
C GLY A 142 4.24 -4.98 -5.16
N TRP A 143 4.76 -4.41 -4.07
CA TRP A 143 6.08 -4.69 -3.51
C TRP A 143 6.15 -6.01 -2.73
N GLU A 144 5.03 -6.57 -2.26
CA GLU A 144 5.00 -7.78 -1.43
C GLU A 144 5.57 -9.02 -2.15
N ARG A 145 5.52 -9.03 -3.49
CA ARG A 145 6.10 -10.10 -4.31
C ARG A 145 7.63 -10.10 -4.33
N VAL A 146 8.28 -9.03 -3.88
CA VAL A 146 9.75 -8.93 -3.89
C VAL A 146 10.34 -9.90 -2.87
N ASP A 147 11.10 -10.88 -3.36
CA ASP A 147 11.89 -11.79 -2.54
C ASP A 147 13.33 -11.27 -2.34
N LEU A 148 13.57 -10.63 -1.18
CA LEU A 148 14.87 -10.03 -0.87
C LEU A 148 16.02 -11.05 -0.81
N ARG A 149 15.73 -12.33 -0.52
CA ARG A 149 16.76 -13.40 -0.44
C ARG A 149 17.48 -13.63 -1.77
N ARG A 150 16.88 -13.21 -2.88
CA ARG A 150 17.52 -13.25 -4.20
C ARG A 150 18.71 -12.30 -4.30
N LEU A 151 18.73 -11.24 -3.48
CA LEU A 151 19.82 -10.26 -3.41
C LEU A 151 21.01 -10.73 -2.56
N SER A 152 20.77 -11.61 -1.58
CA SER A 152 21.80 -12.29 -0.78
C SER A 152 22.29 -13.61 -1.37
N SER A 153 21.67 -14.11 -2.45
CA SER A 153 22.06 -15.38 -3.07
C SER A 153 23.50 -15.33 -3.63
N PRO A 154 24.41 -16.24 -3.21
CA PRO A 154 25.77 -16.28 -3.73
C PRO A 154 25.77 -16.50 -5.24
N LEU A 155 26.76 -15.91 -5.92
CA LEU A 155 27.05 -16.23 -7.31
C LEU A 155 27.51 -17.70 -7.37
N SER A 156 26.60 -18.60 -7.71
CA SER A 156 26.97 -19.96 -8.14
C SER A 156 27.86 -19.85 -9.38
N SER A 157 28.93 -20.65 -9.45
CA SER A 157 30.06 -20.49 -10.39
C SER A 157 29.72 -20.48 -11.89
N SER A 158 28.46 -20.72 -12.27
CA SER A 158 27.97 -20.64 -13.65
C SER A 158 26.79 -19.70 -13.87
N ARG A 159 26.27 -19.02 -12.83
CA ARG A 159 25.07 -18.18 -12.91
C ARG A 159 25.36 -16.76 -12.43
N ARG A 160 25.10 -15.77 -13.30
CA ARG A 160 24.90 -14.37 -12.88
C ARG A 160 23.86 -14.33 -11.76
N ARG A 161 24.07 -13.49 -10.75
CA ARG A 161 23.05 -13.23 -9.70
C ARG A 161 21.73 -12.94 -10.42
N PRO A 162 20.60 -13.53 -9.98
CA PRO A 162 19.31 -13.17 -10.51
C PRO A 162 19.16 -11.65 -10.44
N ASP A 163 18.65 -11.04 -11.51
CA ASP A 163 18.45 -9.61 -11.49
C ASP A 163 17.48 -9.26 -10.36
N ALA A 164 17.66 -8.11 -9.73
CA ALA A 164 16.79 -7.66 -8.64
C ALA A 164 15.29 -7.58 -9.03
N CYS A 165 14.99 -7.73 -10.33
CA CYS A 165 13.69 -7.52 -10.95
C CYS A 165 13.03 -8.79 -11.47
N THR A 166 13.64 -9.95 -11.27
CA THR A 166 12.94 -11.23 -11.36
C THR A 166 12.35 -11.52 -9.99
N TYR A 167 11.06 -11.25 -9.84
CA TYR A 167 10.23 -11.70 -8.73
C TYR A 167 8.98 -12.38 -9.30
#